data_AF-A0A3M4KC25-F1
#
_entry.id   AF-A0A3M4KC25-F1
#
_cell.length_a   1.000
_cell.length_b   1.000
_cell.length_c   1.000
_cell.angle_alpha   90.00
_cell.angle_beta   90.00
_cell.angle_gamma   90.00
#
_symmetry.space_group_name_H-M   'P 1'
#
loop_
_entity.id
_entity.type
_entity.pdbx_description
1 polymer ?
#
loop_
_entity_poly.entity_id
_entity_poly.type
_entity_poly.pdbx_seq_one_letter_code
_entity_poly.pdbx_strand_id
1 'polypeptide(L)'
;MRLEMVEEILVEKLKVVSEEQRRRAVRVACELALQACPVEVPIVVESLGQLRSGNKLTSDQVSGLDALAAQLDEKYFDLQDSLDEGQNLNVEGLQLFSQARTVSALSLAGGGDSLMTATEAIYEASSAVDDGTYIFKAVLSALPEY
;
A
#
# COMPACT_ATOMS: atom_id res chain seq x y z
N MET A 1 3.49 -3.33 -14.85
CA MET A 1 3.27 -3.30 -13.38
C MET A 1 1.80 -2.96 -13.13
N ARG A 2 1.16 -3.35 -12.01
CA ARG A 2 -0.30 -3.10 -11.86
C ARG A 2 -0.66 -1.61 -11.90
N LEU A 3 0.18 -0.78 -11.29
CA LEU A 3 0.07 0.67 -11.32
C LEU A 3 0.04 1.24 -12.75
N GLU A 4 0.78 0.64 -13.68
CA GLU A 4 0.89 1.11 -15.08
C GLU A 4 -0.45 1.02 -15.82
N MET A 5 -1.33 0.10 -15.42
CA MET A 5 -2.65 -0.06 -16.01
C MET A 5 -3.65 1.01 -15.56
N VAL A 6 -3.39 1.67 -14.42
CA VAL A 6 -4.31 2.64 -13.81
C VAL A 6 -3.74 4.07 -13.78
N GLU A 7 -2.42 4.22 -13.78
CA GLU A 7 -1.70 5.50 -13.80
C GLU A 7 -0.32 5.38 -14.48
N GLU A 8 -0.34 5.29 -15.81
CA GLU A 8 0.87 5.18 -16.65
C GLU A 8 1.84 6.36 -16.45
N ILE A 9 1.31 7.59 -16.35
CA ILE A 9 2.14 8.80 -16.20
C ILE A 9 2.96 8.76 -14.92
N LEU A 10 2.38 8.27 -13.83
CA LEU A 10 3.09 8.13 -12.57
C LEU A 10 4.22 7.09 -12.68
N VAL A 11 3.97 5.97 -13.36
CA VAL A 11 5.01 4.95 -13.60
C VAL A 11 6.16 5.50 -14.44
N GLU A 12 5.87 6.26 -15.50
CA GLU A 12 6.90 6.92 -16.31
C GLU A 12 7.76 7.87 -15.48
N LYS A 13 7.17 8.65 -14.58
CA LYS A 13 7.94 9.48 -13.65
C LYS A 13 8.78 8.63 -12.67
N LEU A 14 8.24 7.55 -12.13
CA LEU A 14 8.96 6.68 -11.20
C LEU A 14 10.19 5.99 -11.83
N LYS A 15 10.17 5.76 -13.17
CA LYS A 15 11.28 5.17 -13.92
C LYS A 15 12.53 6.05 -13.92
N VAL A 16 12.37 7.37 -13.93
CA VAL A 16 13.47 8.33 -14.14
C VAL A 16 13.90 9.08 -12.87
N VAL A 17 13.16 8.97 -11.77
CA VAL A 17 13.57 9.51 -10.46
C VAL A 17 14.55 8.57 -9.74
N SER A 18 15.31 9.13 -8.79
CA SER A 18 16.22 8.39 -7.93
C SER A 18 15.50 7.42 -6.99
N GLU A 19 16.22 6.44 -6.46
CA GLU A 19 15.71 5.52 -5.44
C GLU A 19 15.19 6.24 -4.19
N GLU A 20 15.86 7.32 -3.77
CA GLU A 20 15.41 8.13 -2.64
C GLU A 20 14.08 8.82 -2.91
N GLN A 21 13.88 9.33 -4.13
CA GLN A 21 12.60 9.89 -4.56
C GLN A 21 11.51 8.83 -4.63
N ARG A 22 11.82 7.62 -5.11
CA ARG A 22 10.88 6.48 -5.06
C ARG A 22 10.50 6.11 -3.63
N ARG A 23 11.46 6.03 -2.70
CA ARG A 23 11.18 5.81 -1.27
C ARG A 23 10.24 6.86 -0.70
N ARG A 24 10.48 8.14 -1.01
CA ARG A 24 9.60 9.24 -0.58
C ARG A 24 8.18 9.09 -1.13
N ALA A 25 8.04 8.76 -2.41
CA ALA A 25 6.76 8.50 -3.05
C ALA A 25 5.99 7.36 -2.37
N VAL A 26 6.65 6.21 -2.15
CA VAL A 26 6.06 5.05 -1.46
C VAL A 26 5.64 5.41 -0.04
N ARG A 27 6.49 6.13 0.71
CA ARG A 27 6.17 6.59 2.07
C ARG A 27 4.90 7.42 2.09
N VAL A 28 4.76 8.39 1.18
CA VAL A 28 3.55 9.24 1.08
C VAL A 28 2.31 8.38 0.80
N ALA A 29 2.40 7.42 -0.11
CA ALA A 29 1.29 6.52 -0.40
C ALA A 29 0.87 5.68 0.83
N CYS A 30 1.84 5.10 1.54
CA CYS A 30 1.58 4.29 2.74
C CYS A 30 1.00 5.14 3.89
N GLU A 31 1.51 6.35 4.10
CA GLU A 31 1.00 7.28 5.11
C GLU A 31 -0.47 7.63 4.85
N LEU A 32 -0.83 7.90 3.59
CA LEU A 32 -2.18 8.23 3.18
C LEU A 32 -3.14 7.04 3.27
N ALA A 33 -2.70 5.84 2.89
CA ALA A 33 -3.50 4.62 3.04
C ALA A 33 -3.80 4.34 4.52
N LEU A 34 -2.79 4.42 5.40
CA LEU A 34 -2.97 4.21 6.85
C LEU A 34 -3.81 5.30 7.53
N GLN A 35 -3.83 6.53 6.99
CA GLN A 35 -4.75 7.57 7.47
C GLN A 35 -6.20 7.28 7.11
N ALA A 36 -6.45 6.76 5.91
CA ALA A 36 -7.80 6.43 5.44
C ALA A 36 -8.31 5.10 6.02
N CYS A 37 -7.44 4.12 6.20
CA CYS A 37 -7.73 2.81 6.77
C CYS A 37 -6.77 2.50 7.93
N PRO A 38 -7.05 2.98 9.15
CA PRO A 38 -6.19 2.70 10.30
C PRO A 38 -6.13 1.20 10.62
N VAL A 39 -4.91 0.70 10.83
CA VAL A 39 -4.64 -0.67 11.29
C VAL A 39 -3.82 -0.58 12.58
N GLU A 40 -4.50 -0.72 13.71
CA GLU A 40 -3.91 -0.54 15.06
C GLU A 40 -3.21 -1.82 15.56
N VAL A 41 -2.27 -2.34 14.76
CA VAL A 41 -1.43 -3.49 15.13
C VAL A 41 -0.01 -2.99 15.39
N PRO A 42 0.67 -3.39 16.48
CA PRO A 42 1.99 -2.87 16.85
C PRO A 42 3.01 -2.86 15.70
N ILE A 43 3.10 -3.95 14.94
CA ILE A 43 4.04 -4.06 13.81
C ILE A 43 3.79 -3.03 12.71
N VAL A 44 2.53 -2.66 12.47
CA VAL A 44 2.14 -1.63 11.48
C VAL A 44 2.56 -0.26 11.98
N VAL A 45 2.27 0.05 13.24
CA VAL A 45 2.62 1.33 13.87
C VAL A 45 4.13 1.54 13.89
N GLU A 46 4.88 0.51 14.31
CA GLU A 46 6.34 0.54 14.35
C GLU A 46 6.95 0.69 12.96
N SER A 47 6.45 -0.05 11.96
CA SER A 47 6.96 0.00 10.59
C SER A 47 6.68 1.36 9.94
N LEU A 48 5.50 1.93 10.15
CA LEU A 48 5.20 3.29 9.72
C LEU A 48 6.15 4.31 10.38
N GLY A 49 6.47 4.12 11.65
CA GLY A 49 7.45 4.94 12.37
C GLY A 49 8.85 4.90 11.74
N GLN A 50 9.29 3.73 11.29
CA GLN A 50 10.56 3.58 10.57
C GLN A 50 10.54 4.33 9.24
N LEU A 51 9.49 4.16 8.43
CA LEU A 51 9.37 4.87 7.15
C LEU A 51 9.35 6.39 7.33
N ARG A 52 8.62 6.90 8.32
CA ARG A 52 8.58 8.33 8.68
C ARG A 52 9.94 8.89 9.06
N SER A 53 10.77 8.06 9.68
CA SER A 53 12.14 8.40 10.06
C SER A 53 13.15 8.26 8.91
N GLY A 54 12.71 7.81 7.73
CA GLY A 54 13.57 7.55 6.57
C GLY A 54 14.36 6.23 6.67
N ASN A 55 14.03 5.38 7.65
CA ASN A 55 14.68 4.10 7.86
C ASN A 55 14.06 3.00 7.00
N LYS A 56 14.85 1.96 6.72
CA LYS A 56 14.36 0.73 6.10
C LYS A 56 13.69 -0.16 7.14
N LEU A 57 12.70 -0.93 6.72
CA LEU A 57 12.13 -1.99 7.55
C LEU A 57 13.13 -3.14 7.68
N THR A 58 13.09 -3.82 8.82
CA THR A 58 13.83 -5.07 9.04
C THR A 58 13.16 -6.22 8.30
N SER A 59 13.90 -7.33 8.07
CA SER A 59 13.33 -8.55 7.49
C SER A 59 12.14 -9.06 8.31
N ASP A 60 12.24 -8.99 9.64
CA ASP A 60 11.22 -9.48 10.55
C ASP A 60 9.94 -8.62 10.48
N GLN A 61 10.11 -7.30 10.33
CA GLN A 61 8.98 -6.40 10.08
C GLN A 61 8.30 -6.71 8.75
N VAL A 62 9.07 -6.88 7.67
CA VAL A 62 8.50 -7.22 6.35
C VAL A 62 7.76 -8.55 6.41
N SER A 63 8.39 -9.61 6.93
CA SER A 63 7.74 -10.92 7.04
C SER A 63 6.50 -10.91 7.95
N GLY A 64 6.51 -10.14 9.02
CA GLY A 64 5.34 -10.00 9.88
C GLY A 64 4.20 -9.20 9.25
N LEU A 65 4.51 -8.19 8.44
CA LEU A 65 3.53 -7.46 7.64
C LEU A 65 2.95 -8.34 6.52
N ASP A 66 3.78 -9.12 5.83
CA ASP A 66 3.32 -10.09 4.83
C ASP A 66 2.34 -11.11 5.44
N ALA A 67 2.69 -11.65 6.61
CA ALA A 67 1.82 -12.59 7.33
C ALA A 67 0.50 -11.95 7.76
N LEU A 68 0.53 -10.68 8.20
CA LEU A 68 -0.67 -9.95 8.57
C LEU A 68 -1.56 -9.64 7.35
N ALA A 69 -0.97 -9.22 6.23
CA ALA A 69 -1.70 -8.97 4.99
C ALA A 69 -2.39 -10.25 4.50
N ALA A 70 -1.68 -11.38 4.51
CA ALA A 70 -2.24 -12.68 4.13
C ALA A 70 -3.41 -13.11 5.03
N GLN A 71 -3.31 -12.90 6.34
CA GLN A 71 -4.42 -13.20 7.26
C GLN A 71 -5.65 -12.31 7.04
N LEU A 72 -5.45 -11.05 6.66
CA LEU A 72 -6.55 -10.14 6.35
C LEU A 72 -7.22 -10.52 5.03
N ASP A 73 -6.43 -10.89 4.01
CA ASP A 73 -6.94 -11.41 2.74
C ASP A 73 -7.72 -12.72 2.94
N GLU A 74 -7.22 -13.65 3.75
CA GLU A 74 -7.91 -14.91 4.06
C GLU A 74 -9.28 -14.65 4.68
N LYS A 75 -9.36 -13.77 5.69
CA LYS A 75 -10.65 -13.37 6.29
C LYS A 75 -11.59 -12.70 5.30
N TYR A 76 -11.05 -11.88 4.40
CA TYR A 76 -11.82 -11.25 3.34
C TYR A 76 -12.40 -12.30 2.39
N PHE A 77 -11.61 -13.28 1.96
CA PHE A 77 -12.07 -14.36 1.09
C PHE A 77 -13.07 -15.27 1.77
N ASP A 78 -12.85 -15.65 3.03
CA ASP A 78 -13.82 -16.43 3.82
C ASP A 78 -15.18 -15.72 3.89
N LEU A 79 -15.16 -14.41 4.10
CA LEU A 79 -16.39 -13.62 4.13
C LEU A 79 -17.04 -13.53 2.74
N GLN A 80 -16.25 -13.34 1.68
CA GLN A 80 -16.74 -13.31 0.31
C GLN A 80 -17.37 -14.64 -0.12
N ASP A 81 -16.74 -15.77 0.23
CA ASP A 81 -17.21 -17.12 -0.09
C ASP A 81 -18.47 -17.52 0.70
N SER A 82 -18.73 -16.85 1.82
CA SER A 82 -19.96 -17.03 2.60
C SER A 82 -21.19 -16.33 2.02
N LEU A 83 -21.00 -15.46 1.02
CA LEU A 83 -22.08 -14.72 0.37
C LEU A 83 -22.75 -15.57 -0.72
N ASP A 84 -24.08 -15.52 -0.78
CA ASP A 84 -24.82 -16.12 -1.90
C ASP A 84 -24.56 -15.35 -3.21
N GLU A 85 -24.73 -16.01 -4.35
CA GLU A 85 -24.61 -15.37 -5.67
C GLU A 85 -25.45 -14.09 -5.77
N GLY A 86 -24.80 -12.97 -6.12
CA GLY A 86 -25.43 -11.66 -6.28
C GLY A 86 -25.50 -10.82 -5.00
N GLN A 87 -25.01 -11.32 -3.86
CA GLN A 87 -24.80 -10.49 -2.67
C GLN A 87 -23.48 -9.72 -2.77
N ASN A 88 -23.51 -8.46 -2.33
CA ASN A 88 -22.31 -7.64 -2.23
C ASN A 88 -21.69 -7.79 -0.84
N LEU A 89 -20.37 -7.58 -0.78
CA LEU A 89 -19.66 -7.45 0.48
C LEU A 89 -20.28 -6.35 1.35
N ASN A 90 -20.44 -6.66 2.62
CA ASN A 90 -20.81 -5.68 3.62
C ASN A 90 -19.60 -4.77 3.94
N VAL A 91 -19.82 -3.80 4.83
CA VAL A 91 -18.79 -2.85 5.27
C VAL A 91 -17.57 -3.55 5.88
N GLU A 92 -17.78 -4.67 6.59
CA GLU A 92 -16.70 -5.44 7.22
C GLU A 92 -15.79 -6.08 6.18
N GLY A 93 -16.34 -6.66 5.11
CA GLY A 93 -15.55 -7.21 4.01
C GLY A 93 -14.74 -6.17 3.27
N LEU A 94 -15.34 -5.01 2.98
CA LEU A 94 -14.61 -3.89 2.39
C LEU A 94 -13.49 -3.40 3.31
N GLN A 95 -13.73 -3.36 4.63
CA GLN A 95 -12.72 -3.00 5.60
C GLN A 95 -11.57 -4.00 5.63
N LEU A 96 -11.83 -5.31 5.65
CA LEU A 96 -10.79 -6.35 5.62
C LEU A 96 -9.92 -6.24 4.37
N PHE A 97 -10.55 -6.05 3.21
CA PHE A 97 -9.84 -5.80 1.96
C PHE A 97 -8.94 -4.57 2.05
N SER A 98 -9.49 -3.42 2.47
CA SER A 98 -8.73 -2.17 2.61
C SER A 98 -7.56 -2.31 3.58
N GLN A 99 -7.75 -3.01 4.69
CA GLN A 99 -6.68 -3.28 5.65
C GLN A 99 -5.60 -4.17 5.04
N ALA A 100 -5.96 -5.24 4.31
CA ALA A 100 -4.99 -6.12 3.64
C ALA A 100 -4.13 -5.34 2.63
N ARG A 101 -4.76 -4.51 1.79
CA ARG A 101 -4.06 -3.65 0.82
C ARG A 101 -3.17 -2.62 1.51
N THR A 102 -3.63 -2.03 2.62
CA THR A 102 -2.83 -1.08 3.43
C THR A 102 -1.57 -1.73 4.00
N VAL A 103 -1.71 -2.92 4.60
CA VAL A 103 -0.58 -3.65 5.20
C VAL A 103 0.37 -4.15 4.11
N SER A 104 -0.16 -4.63 2.98
CA SER A 104 0.63 -5.04 1.81
C SER A 104 1.49 -3.89 1.26
N ALA A 105 0.91 -2.69 1.11
CA ALA A 105 1.66 -1.50 0.71
C ALA A 105 2.83 -1.19 1.65
N LEU A 106 2.60 -1.30 2.96
CA LEU A 106 3.61 -1.07 3.98
C LEU A 106 4.72 -2.14 3.95
N SER A 107 4.36 -3.40 3.72
CA SER A 107 5.33 -4.49 3.58
C SER A 107 6.23 -4.26 2.37
N LEU A 108 5.63 -3.94 1.21
CA LEU A 108 6.35 -3.63 -0.02
C LEU A 108 7.30 -2.44 0.17
N ALA A 109 6.90 -1.42 0.94
CA ALA A 109 7.80 -0.31 1.28
C ALA A 109 9.09 -0.75 2.01
N GLY A 110 9.07 -1.89 2.71
CA GLY A 110 10.23 -2.51 3.31
C GLY A 110 11.00 -3.48 2.40
N GLY A 111 10.35 -4.00 1.35
CA GLY A 111 10.88 -5.03 0.45
C GLY A 111 11.98 -4.58 -0.51
N GLY A 112 12.32 -3.28 -0.55
CA GLY A 112 13.45 -2.74 -1.30
C GLY A 112 13.16 -1.47 -2.08
N ASP A 113 14.18 -0.96 -2.78
CA ASP A 113 14.17 0.35 -3.46
C ASP A 113 13.89 0.25 -4.97
N SER A 114 13.52 -0.94 -5.44
CA SER A 114 13.32 -1.22 -6.86
C SER A 114 12.10 -0.47 -7.41
N LEU A 115 12.12 -0.18 -8.71
CA LEU A 115 10.95 0.38 -9.40
C LEU A 115 9.72 -0.50 -9.22
N MET A 116 9.88 -1.82 -9.37
CA MET A 116 8.80 -2.80 -9.20
C MET A 116 8.16 -2.66 -7.82
N THR A 117 8.97 -2.73 -6.77
CA THR A 117 8.53 -2.62 -5.38
C THR A 117 7.79 -1.30 -5.13
N ALA A 118 8.30 -0.18 -5.66
CA ALA A 118 7.67 1.12 -5.51
C ALA A 118 6.29 1.18 -6.20
N THR A 119 6.21 0.70 -7.44
CA THR A 119 4.94 0.71 -8.19
C THR A 119 3.88 -0.18 -7.56
N GLU A 120 4.28 -1.35 -7.04
CA GLU A 120 3.34 -2.26 -6.40
C GLU A 120 2.88 -1.70 -5.04
N ALA A 121 3.77 -1.09 -4.25
CA ALA A 121 3.39 -0.46 -2.98
C ALA A 121 2.38 0.68 -3.17
N ILE A 122 2.60 1.53 -4.19
CA ILE A 122 1.69 2.63 -4.51
C ILE A 122 0.34 2.10 -5.00
N TYR A 123 0.34 1.04 -5.82
CA TYR A 123 -0.88 0.40 -6.29
C TYR A 123 -1.70 -0.18 -5.12
N GLU A 124 -1.06 -0.90 -4.22
CA GLU A 124 -1.71 -1.46 -3.02
C GLU A 124 -2.28 -0.34 -2.15
N ALA A 125 -1.51 0.73 -1.89
CA ALA A 125 -1.99 1.89 -1.14
C ALA A 125 -3.22 2.54 -1.79
N SER A 126 -3.19 2.71 -3.12
CA SER A 126 -4.32 3.26 -3.87
C SER A 126 -5.56 2.37 -3.88
N SER A 127 -5.36 1.05 -3.77
CA SER A 127 -6.45 0.07 -3.73
C SER A 127 -7.05 -0.07 -2.34
N ALA A 128 -6.39 0.45 -1.30
CA ALA A 128 -6.89 0.41 0.07
C ALA A 128 -8.01 1.42 0.36
N VAL A 129 -8.28 2.34 -0.56
CA VAL A 129 -9.11 3.53 -0.34
C VAL A 129 -10.13 3.69 -1.46
N ASP A 130 -11.25 4.35 -1.17
CA ASP A 130 -12.38 4.46 -2.11
C ASP A 130 -12.00 5.19 -3.41
N ASP A 131 -11.17 6.24 -3.32
CA ASP A 131 -10.66 7.00 -4.47
C ASP A 131 -9.13 6.99 -4.49
N GLY A 132 -8.52 5.99 -5.14
CA GLY A 132 -7.07 5.91 -5.27
C GLY A 132 -6.42 7.13 -5.96
N THR A 133 -7.18 7.98 -6.66
CA THR A 133 -6.62 9.12 -7.40
C THR A 133 -6.00 10.18 -6.48
N TYR A 134 -6.47 10.32 -5.24
CA TYR A 134 -5.86 11.27 -4.30
C TYR A 134 -4.45 10.81 -3.87
N ILE A 135 -4.23 9.49 -3.77
CA ILE A 135 -2.89 8.92 -3.50
C ILE A 135 -1.97 9.20 -4.70
N PHE A 136 -2.43 8.96 -5.92
CA PHE A 136 -1.63 9.25 -7.12
C PHE A 136 -1.23 10.72 -7.21
N LYS A 137 -2.17 11.64 -6.98
CA LYS A 137 -1.89 13.09 -6.96
C LYS A 137 -0.86 13.45 -5.90
N ALA A 138 -1.01 12.95 -4.68
CA ALA A 138 -0.07 13.23 -3.60
C ALA A 138 1.33 12.69 -3.88
N VAL A 139 1.42 11.48 -4.44
CA VAL A 139 2.69 10.88 -4.87
C VAL A 139 3.33 11.72 -5.98
N LEU A 140 2.58 12.10 -7.01
CA LEU A 140 3.07 12.95 -8.09
C LEU A 140 3.60 14.29 -7.57
N SER A 141 2.92 14.92 -6.62
CA SER A 141 3.35 16.17 -5.99
C SER A 141 4.59 16.02 -5.10
N ALA A 142 4.89 14.81 -4.62
CA ALA A 142 6.10 14.52 -3.84
C ALA A 142 7.33 14.26 -4.71
N LEU A 143 7.14 14.05 -6.01
CA LEU A 143 8.21 13.91 -7.00
C LEU A 143 8.55 15.30 -7.58
N PRO A 144 9.81 15.53 -8.01
CA PRO A 144 10.20 16.81 -8.60
C PRO A 144 9.40 17.13 -9.86
N GLU A 145 9.16 18.41 -10.10
CA GLU A 145 8.74 18.93 -11.40
C GLU A 145 9.94 18.89 -12.38
N TYR A 146 9.68 18.59 -13.64
CA TYR A 146 10.68 18.61 -14.72
C TYR A 146 10.84 20.03 -15.26
#